data_AF-A0A958XB73-F1
#
_entry.id   AF-A0A958XB73-F1
#
_cell.length_a   1.000
_cell.length_b   1.000
_cell.length_c   1.000
_cell.angle_alpha   90.00
_cell.angle_beta   90.00
_cell.angle_gamma   90.00
#
_symmetry.space_group_name_H-M   'P 1'
#
loop_
_entity.id
_entity.type
_entity.pdbx_description
1 polymer ?
#
loop_
_entity_poly.entity_id
_entity_poly.type
_entity_poly.pdbx_seq_one_letter_code
_entity_poly.pdbx_strand_id
1 'polypeptide(L)'
;MLKTHPLLPIFSVLALFVACTRKATPENPDAWQKIKFNLNGFDENGLRGPANGKVALEYEYCIPAKERHWKAIKKIDPSAKLHRESRGRVGCGDGNWLVTGNTHQTSHKRVLYLIASQDFVTQILENFYE
;
A
#
# COMPACT_ATOMS: atom_id res chain seq x y z
N MET A 1 -74.61 -12.01 20.09
CA MET A 1 -73.16 -12.10 20.37
C MET A 1 -72.42 -11.48 19.18
N LEU A 2 -72.01 -10.22 19.29
CA LEU A 2 -71.28 -9.49 18.25
C LEU A 2 -69.97 -8.99 18.86
N LYS A 3 -68.85 -9.28 18.20
CA LYS A 3 -67.49 -9.23 18.76
C LYS A 3 -66.86 -7.85 18.60
N THR A 4 -66.18 -7.45 19.67
CA THR A 4 -65.37 -6.27 20.02
C THR A 4 -64.49 -5.60 18.94
N HIS A 5 -64.46 -4.26 18.99
CA HIS A 5 -63.46 -3.28 18.46
C HIS A 5 -62.07 -3.38 19.18
N PRO A 6 -61.07 -2.49 18.97
CA PRO A 6 -60.44 -1.90 17.77
C PRO A 6 -58.87 -1.99 17.78
N LEU A 7 -58.25 -1.53 16.68
CA LEU A 7 -56.93 -0.85 16.52
C LEU A 7 -55.78 -1.13 17.53
N LEU A 8 -54.62 -1.57 17.02
CA LEU A 8 -53.33 -0.90 17.28
C LEU A 8 -52.26 -1.27 16.23
N PRO A 9 -51.46 -0.31 15.72
CA PRO A 9 -50.39 -0.55 14.75
C PRO A 9 -49.06 -0.81 15.47
N ILE A 10 -48.40 -1.94 15.19
CA ILE A 10 -47.11 -2.27 15.80
C ILE A 10 -45.97 -1.86 14.85
N PHE A 11 -45.42 -0.68 15.12
CA PHE A 11 -44.00 -0.34 15.12
C PHE A 11 -43.09 -1.13 14.15
N SER A 12 -42.99 -0.66 12.90
CA SER A 12 -41.82 -0.97 12.05
C SER A 12 -40.68 -0.06 12.46
N VAL A 13 -39.77 -0.57 13.30
CA VAL A 13 -38.50 0.09 13.63
C VAL A 13 -37.63 0.11 12.38
N LEU A 14 -37.61 1.24 11.69
CA LEU A 14 -36.74 1.49 10.54
C LEU A 14 -35.30 1.67 11.06
N ALA A 15 -34.49 0.62 10.97
CA ALA A 15 -33.06 0.68 11.27
C ALA A 15 -32.36 1.58 10.25
N LEU A 16 -32.06 2.82 10.64
CA LEU A 16 -31.20 3.74 9.90
C LEU A 16 -29.76 3.19 9.94
N PHE A 17 -29.41 2.35 8.96
CA PHE A 17 -28.02 2.06 8.64
C PHE A 17 -27.39 3.35 8.10
N VAL A 18 -26.78 4.13 8.99
CA VAL A 18 -25.90 5.23 8.62
C VAL A 18 -24.66 4.59 7.97
N ALA A 19 -24.72 4.42 6.65
CA ALA A 19 -23.57 4.07 5.84
C ALA A 19 -22.62 5.28 5.82
N CYS A 20 -21.67 5.32 6.75
CA CYS A 20 -20.55 6.26 6.67
C CYS A 20 -19.70 5.92 5.44
N THR A 21 -19.99 6.54 4.30
CA THR A 21 -19.09 6.53 3.14
C THR A 21 -17.83 7.32 3.52
N ARG A 22 -16.75 6.62 3.90
CA ARG A 22 -15.44 7.26 4.04
C ARG A 22 -15.03 7.77 2.65
N LYS A 23 -15.08 9.08 2.44
CA LYS A 23 -14.48 9.70 1.26
C LYS A 23 -12.99 9.41 1.30
N ALA A 24 -12.46 8.79 0.24
CA ALA A 24 -11.03 8.61 0.09
C ALA A 24 -10.36 9.98 0.01
N THR A 25 -9.40 10.23 0.89
CA THR A 25 -8.54 11.41 0.75
C THR A 25 -7.76 11.27 -0.56
N PRO A 26 -7.73 12.31 -1.41
CA PRO A 26 -6.93 12.28 -2.62
C PRO A 26 -5.46 12.02 -2.26
N GLU A 27 -4.80 11.23 -3.10
CA GLU A 27 -3.39 10.92 -2.93
C GLU A 27 -2.52 12.12 -3.26
N ASN A 28 -1.43 12.31 -2.49
CA ASN A 28 -0.49 13.40 -2.73
C ASN A 28 0.36 13.10 -3.99
N PRO A 29 0.33 13.96 -5.03
CA PRO A 29 1.15 13.80 -6.22
C PRO A 29 2.66 13.73 -5.93
N ASP A 30 3.15 14.40 -4.89
CA ASP A 30 4.58 14.41 -4.53
C ASP A 30 5.08 13.03 -4.10
N ALA A 31 4.21 12.22 -3.48
CA ALA A 31 4.55 10.84 -3.13
C ALA A 31 4.80 10.03 -4.42
N TRP A 32 3.96 10.20 -5.44
CA TRP A 32 4.14 9.52 -6.72
C TRP A 32 5.44 9.91 -7.42
N GLN A 33 5.91 11.16 -7.26
CA GLN A 33 7.18 11.60 -7.84
C GLN A 33 8.42 10.91 -7.24
N LYS A 34 8.32 10.28 -6.07
CA LYS A 34 9.43 9.54 -5.46
C LYS A 34 9.65 8.18 -6.13
N ILE A 35 8.66 7.64 -6.84
CA ILE A 35 8.76 6.36 -7.54
C ILE A 35 9.40 6.59 -8.91
N LYS A 36 10.58 6.02 -9.14
CA LYS A 36 11.41 6.30 -10.33
C LYS A 36 11.32 5.21 -11.40
N PHE A 37 10.20 4.50 -11.44
CA PHE A 37 9.92 3.50 -12.46
C PHE A 37 8.45 3.56 -12.89
N ASN A 38 8.17 3.01 -14.08
CA ASN A 38 6.85 3.07 -14.67
C ASN A 38 5.89 2.04 -14.03
N LEU A 39 4.75 2.52 -13.52
CA LEU A 39 3.70 1.69 -12.92
C LEU A 39 2.62 1.24 -13.91
N ASN A 40 2.77 1.58 -15.19
CA ASN A 40 1.90 1.10 -16.25
C ASN A 40 2.27 -0.34 -16.63
N GLY A 41 1.26 -1.13 -17.00
CA GLY A 41 1.46 -2.51 -17.46
C GLY A 41 1.52 -3.57 -16.34
N PHE A 42 1.42 -3.17 -15.08
CA PHE A 42 1.14 -4.12 -13.99
C PHE A 42 -0.33 -4.51 -13.98
N ASP A 43 -0.61 -5.80 -13.81
CA ASP A 43 -1.94 -6.34 -13.53
C ASP A 43 -2.31 -6.21 -12.04
N GLU A 44 -3.48 -6.74 -11.67
CA GLU A 44 -3.99 -6.70 -10.30
C GLU A 44 -3.11 -7.41 -9.26
N ASN A 45 -2.28 -8.36 -9.70
CA ASN A 45 -1.33 -9.09 -8.87
C ASN A 45 0.04 -8.41 -8.80
N GLY A 46 0.17 -7.24 -9.45
CA GLY A 46 1.41 -6.50 -9.56
C GLY A 46 2.46 -7.23 -10.39
N LEU A 47 2.02 -7.95 -11.41
CA LEU A 47 2.89 -8.57 -12.39
C LEU A 47 2.77 -7.85 -13.74
N ARG A 48 3.88 -7.75 -14.48
CA ARG A 48 3.92 -7.14 -15.83
C ARG A 48 4.59 -8.08 -16.83
N GLY A 49 4.32 -7.88 -18.12
CA GLY A 49 4.89 -8.66 -19.21
C GLY A 49 3.87 -9.51 -19.97
N PRO A 50 4.33 -10.36 -20.92
CA PRO A 50 3.44 -11.20 -21.73
C PRO A 50 2.72 -12.24 -20.87
N ALA A 51 1.58 -12.74 -21.35
CA ALA A 51 0.70 -13.63 -20.59
C ALA A 51 1.41 -14.89 -20.05
N ASN A 52 2.38 -15.44 -20.79
CA ASN A 52 3.16 -16.63 -20.43
C ASN A 52 4.48 -16.32 -19.70
N GLY A 53 4.76 -15.06 -19.38
CA GLY A 53 6.05 -14.62 -18.83
C GLY A 53 5.91 -13.39 -17.95
N LYS A 54 4.82 -13.33 -17.18
CA LYS A 54 4.59 -12.25 -16.22
C LYS A 54 5.62 -12.30 -15.09
N VAL A 55 6.17 -11.15 -14.75
CA VAL A 55 7.16 -10.99 -13.68
C VAL A 55 6.78 -9.87 -12.73
N ALA A 56 7.18 -10.03 -11.48
CA ALA A 56 7.16 -8.94 -10.51
C ALA A 56 8.35 -8.01 -10.77
N LEU A 57 8.18 -6.75 -10.39
CA LEU A 57 9.27 -5.79 -10.29
C LEU A 57 9.77 -5.80 -8.85
N GLU A 58 11.08 -5.77 -8.70
CA GLU A 58 11.75 -5.59 -7.42
C GLU A 58 12.12 -4.13 -7.29
N TYR A 59 12.01 -3.58 -6.09
CA TYR A 59 12.31 -2.18 -5.83
C TYR A 59 13.11 -2.02 -4.56
N GLU A 60 13.79 -0.88 -4.46
CA GLU A 60 14.62 -0.56 -3.31
C GLU A 60 14.57 0.93 -2.94
N TYR A 61 14.79 1.20 -1.66
CA TYR A 61 14.78 2.53 -1.07
C TYR A 61 15.52 2.53 0.27
N CYS A 62 15.84 3.73 0.76
CA CYS A 62 16.51 3.91 2.05
C CYS A 62 15.51 4.31 3.14
N ILE A 63 15.79 3.87 4.37
CA ILE A 63 15.14 4.35 5.58
C ILE A 63 16.18 4.71 6.64
N PRO A 64 15.91 5.66 7.56
CA PRO A 64 16.80 5.90 8.68
C PRO A 64 16.96 4.65 9.54
N ALA A 65 18.18 4.43 10.05
CA ALA A 65 18.60 3.27 10.83
C ALA A 65 17.98 3.23 12.23
N LYS A 66 16.64 3.13 12.30
CA LYS A 66 15.87 3.01 13.54
C LYS A 66 14.77 1.99 13.35
N GLU A 67 14.65 1.09 14.32
CA GLU A 67 13.73 -0.03 14.27
C GLU A 67 12.25 0.38 14.10
N ARG A 68 11.87 1.57 14.57
CA ARG A 68 10.52 2.13 14.36
C ARG A 68 10.18 2.36 12.89
N HIS A 69 11.15 2.79 12.08
CA HIS A 69 10.95 3.02 10.64
C HIS A 69 10.80 1.68 9.93
N TRP A 70 11.63 0.71 10.30
CA TRP A 70 11.50 -0.66 9.79
C TRP A 70 10.13 -1.28 10.12
N LYS A 71 9.67 -1.19 11.38
CA LYS A 71 8.36 -1.70 11.79
C LYS A 71 7.21 -1.04 11.02
N ALA A 72 7.28 0.28 10.79
CA ALA A 72 6.29 1.00 10.01
C ALA A 72 6.25 0.50 8.56
N ILE A 73 7.42 0.37 7.92
CA ILE A 73 7.54 -0.15 6.56
C ILE A 73 7.04 -1.59 6.46
N LYS A 74 7.47 -2.49 7.36
CA LYS A 74 7.06 -3.90 7.32
C LYS A 74 5.55 -4.10 7.50
N LYS A 75 4.87 -3.16 8.17
CA LYS A 75 3.41 -3.13 8.28
C LYS A 75 2.74 -2.68 6.98
N ILE A 76 3.36 -1.77 6.24
CA ILE A 76 2.87 -1.30 4.94
C ILE A 76 3.11 -2.36 3.85
N ASP A 77 4.30 -2.98 3.87
CA ASP A 77 4.77 -3.91 2.86
C ASP A 77 5.30 -5.20 3.51
N PRO A 78 4.48 -6.25 3.57
CA PRO A 78 4.89 -7.56 4.07
C PRO A 78 6.01 -8.20 3.26
N SER A 79 6.20 -7.82 1.99
CA SER A 79 7.29 -8.35 1.13
C SER A 79 8.65 -7.76 1.49
N ALA A 80 8.67 -6.62 2.20
CA ALA A 80 9.88 -5.86 2.45
C ALA A 80 10.95 -6.70 3.18
N LYS A 81 12.21 -6.52 2.79
CA LYS A 81 13.40 -7.11 3.41
C LYS A 81 14.37 -6.00 3.78
N LEU A 82 14.89 -6.05 5.00
CA LEU A 82 15.82 -5.07 5.53
C LEU A 82 17.26 -5.56 5.34
N HIS A 83 18.12 -4.69 4.82
CA HIS A 83 19.55 -4.94 4.63
C HIS A 83 20.34 -3.86 5.37
N ARG A 84 20.99 -4.24 6.47
CA ARG A 84 21.67 -3.29 7.38
C ARG A 84 23.06 -2.89 6.89
N GLU A 85 23.67 -3.74 6.07
CA GLU A 85 25.07 -3.61 5.63
C GLU A 85 25.19 -3.32 4.13
N SER A 86 24.08 -3.26 3.40
CA SER A 86 24.06 -2.98 1.96
C SER A 86 23.60 -1.55 1.69
N ARG A 87 24.23 -0.94 0.68
CA ARG A 87 23.86 0.40 0.18
C ARG A 87 22.80 0.34 -0.93
N GLY A 88 22.72 -0.78 -1.66
CA GLY A 88 21.90 -0.90 -2.88
C GLY A 88 22.37 0.06 -4.00
N ARG A 89 21.65 0.05 -5.13
CA ARG A 89 21.87 0.99 -6.24
C ARG A 89 21.30 2.38 -5.91
N VAL A 90 20.28 2.44 -5.04
CA VAL A 90 19.73 3.67 -4.47
C VAL A 90 20.74 4.42 -3.58
N GLY A 91 21.82 3.76 -3.17
CA GLY A 91 23.00 4.39 -2.58
C GLY A 91 22.81 4.85 -1.14
N CYS A 92 22.18 4.04 -0.29
CA CYS A 92 21.94 4.38 1.11
C CYS A 92 23.24 4.77 1.83
N GLY A 93 23.26 5.99 2.37
CA GLY A 93 24.38 6.53 3.13
C GLY A 93 24.42 6.06 4.58
N ASP A 94 25.42 6.52 5.30
CA ASP A 94 25.61 6.19 6.71
C ASP A 94 24.41 6.62 7.55
N GLY A 95 24.01 5.77 8.51
CA GLY A 95 22.82 6.01 9.32
C GLY A 95 21.49 5.69 8.62
N ASN A 96 21.52 5.11 7.41
CA ASN A 96 20.35 4.54 6.73
C ASN A 96 20.51 3.03 6.53
N TRP A 97 19.39 2.33 6.44
CA TRP A 97 19.32 0.94 5.99
C TRP A 97 18.65 0.86 4.63
N LEU A 98 19.11 -0.09 3.81
CA LEU A 98 18.47 -0.45 2.57
C LEU A 98 17.25 -1.33 2.86
N VAL A 99 16.16 -1.06 2.16
CA VAL A 99 14.99 -1.94 2.11
C VAL A 99 14.73 -2.32 0.66
N THR A 100 14.52 -3.62 0.42
CA THR A 100 14.01 -4.12 -0.86
C THR A 100 12.60 -4.65 -0.68
N GLY A 101 11.77 -4.59 -1.71
CA GLY A 101 10.44 -5.21 -1.76
C GLY A 101 10.10 -5.61 -3.19
N ASN A 102 8.93 -6.20 -3.40
CA ASN A 102 8.48 -6.59 -4.73
C ASN A 102 7.01 -6.31 -4.96
N THR A 103 6.64 -6.18 -6.23
CA THR A 103 5.26 -5.88 -6.63
C THR A 103 4.35 -7.09 -6.62
N HIS A 104 4.82 -8.32 -6.32
CA HIS A 104 4.01 -9.54 -6.36
C HIS A 104 3.03 -9.62 -5.17
N GLN A 105 2.08 -8.71 -5.17
CA GLN A 105 1.03 -8.60 -4.17
C GLN A 105 -0.13 -7.80 -4.74
N THR A 106 -1.32 -8.15 -4.27
CA THR A 106 -2.50 -7.32 -4.54
C THR A 106 -2.27 -5.93 -3.96
N SER A 107 -2.84 -4.90 -4.61
CA SER A 107 -2.70 -3.51 -4.17
C SER A 107 -1.26 -2.95 -4.18
N HIS A 108 -0.34 -3.51 -4.97
CA HIS A 108 1.04 -3.04 -5.10
C HIS A 108 1.17 -1.51 -5.27
N LYS A 109 0.30 -0.87 -6.07
CA LYS A 109 0.28 0.60 -6.22
C LYS A 109 0.03 1.30 -4.89
N ARG A 110 -0.92 0.81 -4.09
CA ARG A 110 -1.24 1.38 -2.79
C ARG A 110 -0.08 1.20 -1.81
N VAL A 111 0.58 0.06 -1.83
CA VAL A 111 1.79 -0.19 -1.01
C VAL A 111 2.88 0.80 -1.37
N LEU A 112 3.21 0.94 -2.65
CA LEU A 112 4.20 1.90 -3.14
C LEU A 112 3.87 3.34 -2.77
N TYR A 113 2.60 3.75 -2.91
CA TYR A 113 2.14 5.06 -2.46
C TYR A 113 2.37 5.28 -0.96
N LEU A 114 2.01 4.31 -0.13
CA LEU A 114 2.14 4.42 1.33
C LEU A 114 3.60 4.47 1.79
N ILE A 115 4.48 3.73 1.13
CA ILE A 115 5.94 3.80 1.33
C ILE A 115 6.44 5.20 0.93
N ALA A 116 6.10 5.66 -0.28
CA ALA A 116 6.52 6.97 -0.78
C ALA A 116 5.96 8.15 0.05
N SER A 117 4.80 7.95 0.67
CA SER A 117 4.18 8.91 1.59
C SER A 117 4.91 9.03 2.93
N GLN A 118 5.89 8.17 3.22
CA GLN A 118 6.75 8.36 4.39
C GLN A 118 7.72 9.51 4.14
N ASP A 119 7.78 10.47 5.06
CA ASP A 119 8.65 11.65 4.94
C ASP A 119 10.14 11.30 4.83
N PHE A 120 10.54 10.17 5.43
CA PHE A 120 11.92 9.69 5.43
C PHE A 120 12.30 8.87 4.19
N VAL A 121 11.34 8.59 3.29
CA VAL A 121 11.63 7.97 1.99
C VAL A 121 11.74 9.09 0.96
N THR A 122 12.90 9.18 0.32
CA THR A 122 13.20 10.25 -0.66
C THR A 122 13.00 9.80 -2.11
N GLN A 123 13.25 8.52 -2.38
CA GLN A 123 13.06 7.89 -3.69
C GLN A 123 12.89 6.38 -3.56
N ILE A 124 12.25 5.78 -4.54
CA ILE A 124 12.09 4.33 -4.71
C ILE A 124 12.54 3.99 -6.13
N LEU A 125 13.56 3.16 -6.24
CA LEU A 125 14.15 2.74 -7.52
C LEU A 125 13.75 1.32 -7.86
N GLU A 126 13.71 1.00 -9.15
CA GLU A 126 13.67 -0.39 -9.62
C GLU A 126 15.00 -1.06 -9.27
N ASN A 127 14.92 -2.27 -8.71
CA ASN A 127 16.05 -3.13 -8.43
C ASN A 127 16.12 -4.24 -9.48
N PHE A 128 17.29 -4.42 -10.08
CA PHE A 128 17.56 -5.47 -11.05
C PHE A 128 18.47 -6.52 -10.39
N TYR A 129 18.06 -7.78 -10.42
CA TYR A 129 18.95 -8.89 -10.10
C TYR A 129 19.85 -9.15 -11.32
N GLU A 130 21.16 -9.23 -11.06
CA GLU A 130 22.19 -9.68 -12.02
C GLU A 130 22.44 -11.19 -11.84
#